data_AF-A0AAX1BJU5-F1
#
_entry.id   AF-A0AAX1BJU5-F1
#
_cell.length_a   1.000
_cell.length_b   1.000
_cell.length_c   1.000
_cell.angle_alpha   90.00
_cell.angle_beta   90.00
_cell.angle_gamma   90.00
#
_symmetry.space_group_name_H-M   'P 1'
#
loop_
_entity.id
_entity.type
_entity.pdbx_description
1 polymer ?
#
loop_
_entity_poly.entity_id
_entity_poly.type
_entity_poly.pdbx_seq_one_letter_code
_entity_poly.pdbx_strand_id
1 'polypeptide(L)'
;MQAHENELGDFVLHMDGLANDFLPDAGRWQWRYWGKGSFTPMNATWDVAGKGEWHDSTITLTDLSTGFDQLQYGTMTVEKPRLILDKPVVWVRDAQHPSFSGALSLDAGQTLFTGGSVLPPSTLKFSVDGRDPTYFLFK
;
A
#
# COMPACT_ATOMS: atom_id res chain seq x y z
N MET A 1 -0.81 4.27 -17.89
CA MET A 1 -2.14 3.98 -18.49
C MET A 1 -3.14 4.93 -17.85
N GLN A 2 -4.03 5.55 -18.62
CA GLN A 2 -5.14 6.35 -18.10
C GLN A 2 -6.41 5.54 -18.35
N ALA A 3 -7.18 5.24 -17.31
CA ALA A 3 -8.44 4.53 -17.42
C ALA A 3 -9.49 5.34 -16.66
N HIS A 4 -10.69 5.40 -17.24
CA HIS A 4 -11.83 6.15 -16.74
C HIS A 4 -12.95 5.15 -16.48
N GLU A 5 -13.42 5.05 -15.24
CA GLU A 5 -14.55 4.20 -14.86
C GLU A 5 -15.57 5.10 -14.13
N ASN A 6 -16.74 5.29 -14.76
CA ASN A 6 -17.71 6.34 -14.45
C ASN A 6 -18.21 6.39 -12.99
N GLU A 7 -18.02 5.32 -12.21
CA GLU A 7 -18.48 5.25 -10.82
C GLU A 7 -17.37 5.51 -9.78
N LEU A 8 -16.10 5.35 -10.16
CA LEU A 8 -14.97 5.39 -9.22
C LEU A 8 -14.20 6.71 -9.27
N GLY A 9 -14.23 7.42 -10.40
CA GLY A 9 -13.48 8.67 -10.60
C GLY A 9 -12.33 8.54 -11.59
N ASP A 10 -11.66 9.66 -11.87
CA ASP A 10 -10.51 9.71 -12.78
C ASP A 10 -9.26 9.22 -12.07
N PHE A 11 -8.47 8.37 -12.72
CA PHE A 11 -7.17 7.99 -12.19
C PHE A 11 -6.09 7.84 -13.25
N VAL A 12 -4.85 8.01 -12.80
CA VAL A 12 -3.65 7.80 -13.60
C VAL A 12 -2.71 6.90 -12.81
N LEU A 13 -2.28 5.81 -13.43
CA LEU A 13 -1.29 4.90 -12.88
C LEU A 13 -0.11 4.74 -13.84
N HIS A 14 1.08 4.88 -13.28
CA HIS A 14 2.35 4.66 -13.94
C HIS A 14 3.06 3.49 -13.28
N MET A 15 3.80 2.76 -14.10
CA MET A 15 4.67 1.69 -13.68
C MET A 15 5.91 1.73 -14.57
N ASP A 16 7.07 1.62 -13.95
CA ASP A 16 8.36 1.51 -14.62
C ASP A 16 9.12 0.34 -14.01
N GLY A 17 9.89 -0.37 -14.82
CA GLY A 17 10.59 -1.57 -14.36
C GLY A 17 11.81 -1.87 -15.20
N LEU A 18 12.80 -2.51 -14.56
CA LEU A 18 14.07 -2.93 -15.15
C LEU A 18 14.33 -4.38 -14.76
N ALA A 19 14.66 -5.22 -15.74
CA ALA A 19 15.08 -6.60 -15.52
C ALA A 19 16.57 -6.76 -15.85
N ASN A 20 17.31 -7.44 -14.97
CA ASN A 20 18.68 -7.89 -15.19
C ASN A 20 18.73 -9.41 -15.02
N ASP A 21 19.48 -10.08 -15.88
CA ASP A 21 19.72 -11.54 -15.85
C ASP A 21 18.44 -12.38 -15.76
N PHE A 22 17.46 -12.14 -16.64
CA PHE A 22 16.14 -12.78 -16.56
C PHE A 22 16.17 -14.24 -17.05
N LEU A 23 16.45 -15.18 -16.16
CA LEU A 23 16.07 -16.59 -16.28
C LEU A 23 14.82 -16.85 -15.41
N PRO A 24 14.00 -17.88 -15.69
CA PRO A 24 12.73 -18.11 -14.98
C PRO A 24 12.86 -18.16 -13.44
N ASP A 25 14.04 -18.59 -12.95
CA ASP A 25 14.29 -18.84 -11.52
C ASP A 25 15.54 -18.13 -10.97
N ALA A 26 16.28 -17.41 -11.82
CA ALA A 26 17.48 -16.68 -11.45
C ALA A 26 17.42 -15.33 -12.15
N GLY A 27 17.37 -14.24 -11.39
CA GLY A 27 17.23 -12.93 -11.98
C GLY A 27 16.72 -11.87 -11.04
N ARG A 28 16.91 -10.62 -11.45
CA ARG A 28 16.53 -9.44 -10.69
C ARG A 28 15.60 -8.59 -11.52
N TRP A 29 14.38 -8.39 -11.04
CA TRP A 29 13.44 -7.44 -11.60
C TRP A 29 13.11 -6.37 -10.58
N GLN A 30 13.43 -5.12 -10.90
CA GLN A 30 13.12 -3.96 -10.08
C GLN A 30 11.95 -3.21 -10.69
N TRP A 31 11.03 -2.73 -9.87
CA TRP A 31 9.91 -1.91 -10.32
C TRP A 31 9.71 -0.71 -9.42
N ARG A 32 9.08 0.31 -10.00
CA ARG A 32 8.47 1.43 -9.29
C ARG A 32 7.11 1.71 -9.89
N TYR A 33 6.18 2.14 -9.06
CA TYR A 33 4.84 2.54 -9.48
C TYR A 33 4.46 3.82 -8.76
N TRP A 34 3.64 4.62 -9.42
CA TRP A 34 3.05 5.81 -8.82
C TRP A 34 1.78 6.17 -9.54
N GLY A 35 0.86 6.79 -8.84
CA GLY A 35 -0.43 7.14 -9.38
C GLY A 35 -1.21 8.04 -8.46
N LYS A 36 -2.30 8.57 -9.00
CA LYS A 36 -3.26 9.37 -8.27
C LYS A 36 -4.62 9.30 -8.95
N GLY A 37 -5.67 9.57 -8.21
CA GLY A 37 -7.00 9.67 -8.75
C GLY A 37 -7.99 10.35 -7.83
N SER A 38 -9.22 10.49 -8.29
CA SER A 38 -10.36 10.76 -7.45
C SER A 38 -11.04 9.45 -7.05
N PHE A 39 -11.73 9.51 -5.92
CA PHE A 39 -12.65 8.48 -5.44
C PHE A 39 -14.00 9.15 -5.14
N THR A 40 -14.82 9.25 -6.17
CA THR A 40 -16.11 9.96 -6.16
C THR A 40 -17.03 9.50 -5.02
N PRO A 41 -17.16 8.19 -4.70
CA PRO A 41 -18.03 7.73 -3.62
C PRO A 41 -17.74 8.33 -2.25
N MET A 42 -16.50 8.77 -1.99
CA MET A 42 -16.11 9.41 -0.72
C MET A 42 -15.69 10.87 -0.88
N ASN A 43 -15.93 11.47 -2.06
CA ASN A 43 -15.49 12.81 -2.42
C ASN A 43 -14.01 13.05 -2.05
N ALA A 44 -13.16 12.06 -2.34
CA ALA A 44 -11.76 12.04 -1.94
C ALA A 44 -10.85 12.03 -3.16
N THR A 45 -9.60 12.42 -2.99
CA THR A 45 -8.50 12.09 -3.89
C THR A 45 -7.53 11.15 -3.21
N TRP A 46 -6.90 10.29 -3.99
CA TRP A 46 -5.90 9.36 -3.51
C TRP A 46 -4.63 9.47 -4.31
N ASP A 47 -3.52 9.10 -3.69
CA ASP A 47 -2.26 8.87 -4.37
C ASP A 47 -1.58 7.63 -3.83
N VAL A 48 -0.72 7.07 -4.67
CA VAL A 48 0.07 5.89 -4.36
C VAL A 48 1.44 6.03 -4.99
N ALA A 49 2.46 5.60 -4.27
CA ALA A 49 3.78 5.37 -4.81
C ALA A 49 4.43 4.19 -4.09
N GLY A 50 5.26 3.46 -4.80
CA GLY A 50 6.08 2.42 -4.19
C GLY A 50 7.11 1.87 -5.16
N LYS A 51 8.01 1.08 -4.61
CA LYS A 51 9.00 0.34 -5.39
C LYS A 51 9.40 -0.93 -4.67
N GLY A 52 9.87 -1.88 -5.46
CA GLY A 52 10.29 -3.16 -4.97
C GLY A 52 11.20 -3.86 -5.94
N GLU A 53 11.59 -5.06 -5.53
CA GLU A 53 12.45 -5.93 -6.27
C GLU A 53 12.02 -7.38 -6.09
N TRP A 54 12.11 -8.12 -7.17
CA TRP A 54 12.00 -9.56 -7.21
C TRP A 54 13.41 -10.02 -7.53
N HIS A 55 14.00 -10.74 -6.60
CA HIS A 55 15.31 -11.34 -6.74
C HIS A 55 15.20 -12.83 -6.43
N ASP A 56 15.36 -13.66 -7.47
CA ASP A 56 15.26 -15.12 -7.40
C ASP A 56 13.92 -15.58 -6.79
N SER A 57 13.91 -16.13 -5.57
CA SER A 57 12.70 -16.56 -4.87
C SER A 57 12.05 -15.48 -4.00
N THR A 58 12.62 -14.28 -3.92
CA THR A 58 12.22 -13.27 -2.93
C THR A 58 11.64 -12.04 -3.58
N ILE A 59 10.43 -11.65 -3.15
CA ILE A 59 9.78 -10.38 -3.52
C ILE A 59 9.90 -9.44 -2.32
N THR A 60 10.49 -8.27 -2.53
CA THR A 60 10.65 -7.23 -1.50
C THR A 60 10.00 -5.94 -1.95
N LEU A 61 9.05 -5.43 -1.18
CA LEU A 61 8.57 -4.05 -1.28
C LEU A 61 9.39 -3.20 -0.32
N THR A 62 10.22 -2.30 -0.87
CA THR A 62 11.13 -1.47 -0.07
C THR A 62 10.52 -0.13 0.29
N ASP A 63 9.58 0.36 -0.54
CA ASP A 63 8.84 1.59 -0.28
C ASP A 63 7.37 1.41 -0.69
N LEU A 64 6.49 1.90 0.17
CA LEU A 64 5.05 2.08 -0.07
C LEU A 64 4.65 3.39 0.59
N SER A 65 3.86 4.18 -0.12
CA SER A 65 3.15 5.32 0.42
C SER A 65 1.84 5.43 -0.33
N THR A 66 0.72 5.23 0.35
CA THR A 66 -0.61 5.40 -0.23
C THR A 66 -1.56 6.04 0.75
N GLY A 67 -2.46 6.89 0.28
CA GLY A 67 -3.41 7.55 1.16
C GLY A 67 -4.45 8.33 0.42
N PHE A 68 -5.35 8.92 1.19
CA PHE A 68 -6.38 9.83 0.72
C PHE A 68 -6.12 11.23 1.25
N ASP A 69 -6.65 12.28 0.61
CA ASP A 69 -6.74 13.63 1.18
C ASP A 69 -7.75 13.70 2.34
N GLN A 70 -8.82 12.92 2.24
CA GLN A 70 -9.80 12.63 3.27
C GLN A 70 -10.41 11.25 3.06
N LEU A 71 -10.83 10.60 4.13
CA LEU A 71 -11.58 9.34 4.04
C LEU A 71 -12.87 9.47 4.82
N GLN A 72 -13.99 9.48 4.10
CA GLN A 72 -15.33 9.52 4.69
C GLN A 72 -15.89 8.10 4.79
N TYR A 73 -16.22 7.67 6.01
CA TYR A 73 -16.83 6.38 6.26
C TYR A 73 -17.94 6.51 7.31
N GLY A 74 -19.19 6.36 6.87
CA GLY A 74 -20.35 6.56 7.72
C GLY A 74 -20.38 7.98 8.31
N THR A 75 -20.31 8.09 9.63
CA THR A 75 -20.30 9.38 10.35
C THR A 75 -18.91 9.91 10.64
N MET A 76 -17.86 9.23 10.16
CA MET A 76 -16.46 9.56 10.41
C MET A 76 -15.81 10.17 9.17
N THR A 77 -15.11 11.29 9.35
CA THR A 77 -14.20 11.85 8.35
C THR A 77 -12.79 11.82 8.92
N VAL A 78 -11.93 10.98 8.34
CA VAL A 78 -10.52 10.88 8.72
C VAL A 78 -9.71 11.81 7.83
N GLU A 79 -8.95 12.73 8.44
CA GLU A 79 -8.10 13.65 7.69
C GLU A 79 -6.82 12.96 7.22
N LYS A 80 -6.53 13.05 5.92
CA LYS A 80 -5.25 12.67 5.29
C LYS A 80 -4.66 11.32 5.75
N PRO A 81 -5.45 10.21 5.78
CA PRO A 81 -4.89 8.92 6.19
C PRO A 81 -3.83 8.46 5.20
N ARG A 82 -2.69 8.01 5.72
CA ARG A 82 -1.51 7.62 4.95
C ARG A 82 -0.94 6.31 5.48
N LEU A 83 -0.87 5.31 4.62
CA LEU A 83 -0.22 4.04 4.88
C LEU A 83 1.19 4.04 4.29
N ILE A 84 2.19 3.76 5.13
CA ILE A 84 3.61 3.66 4.75
C ILE A 84 4.23 2.37 5.30
N LEU A 85 5.43 2.03 4.81
CA LEU A 85 6.24 0.97 5.42
C LEU A 85 7.06 1.51 6.59
N ASP A 86 6.94 0.84 7.74
CA ASP A 86 7.91 0.95 8.85
C ASP A 86 9.12 0.02 8.61
N LYS A 87 8.90 -1.11 7.91
CA LYS A 87 9.93 -2.05 7.46
C LYS A 87 9.55 -2.60 6.08
N PRO A 88 10.54 -2.98 5.24
CA PRO A 88 10.26 -3.64 3.98
C PRO A 88 9.33 -4.84 4.16
N VAL A 89 8.38 -4.99 3.25
CA VAL A 89 7.58 -6.22 3.16
C VAL A 89 8.38 -7.21 2.32
N VAL A 90 8.71 -8.36 2.91
CA VAL A 90 9.51 -9.41 2.28
C VAL A 90 8.67 -10.68 2.19
N TRP A 91 8.56 -11.22 0.99
CA TRP A 91 7.96 -12.51 0.70
C TRP A 91 8.98 -13.46 0.08
N VAL A 92 9.40 -14.46 0.85
CA VAL A 92 10.23 -15.57 0.37
C VAL A 92 9.30 -16.67 -0.14
N ARG A 93 9.36 -16.94 -1.45
CA ARG A 93 8.55 -17.92 -2.16
C ARG A 93 9.23 -19.29 -2.27
N ASP A 94 10.03 -19.63 -1.28
CA ASP A 94 10.67 -20.95 -1.22
C ASP A 94 9.63 -22.03 -0.87
N ALA A 95 9.75 -23.20 -1.50
CA ALA A 95 8.78 -24.28 -1.31
C ALA A 95 8.90 -24.95 0.06
N GLN A 96 10.12 -25.00 0.64
CA GLN A 96 10.41 -25.67 1.91
C GLN A 96 10.33 -24.69 3.09
N HIS A 97 10.79 -23.46 2.88
CA HIS A 97 10.90 -22.40 3.88
C HIS A 97 10.23 -21.09 3.40
N PRO A 98 8.92 -21.12 3.07
CA PRO A 98 8.19 -19.90 2.72
C PRO A 98 8.10 -18.97 3.94
N SER A 99 8.22 -17.66 3.71
CA SER A 99 8.00 -16.67 4.76
C SER A 99 7.48 -15.36 4.21
N PHE A 100 6.67 -14.68 5.01
CA PHE A 100 6.13 -13.36 4.73
C PHE A 100 6.28 -12.50 5.98
N SER A 101 6.89 -11.33 5.82
CA SER A 101 7.12 -10.42 6.94
C SER A 101 7.10 -8.97 6.50
N GLY A 102 6.81 -8.06 7.42
CA GLY A 102 6.86 -6.63 7.18
C GLY A 102 6.26 -5.83 8.34
N ALA A 103 6.42 -4.51 8.27
CA ALA A 103 5.77 -3.61 9.22
C ALA A 103 5.27 -2.36 8.49
N LEU A 104 4.07 -1.92 8.86
CA LEU A 104 3.42 -0.76 8.27
C LEU A 104 2.94 0.17 9.37
N SER A 105 2.86 1.45 9.03
CA SER A 105 2.17 2.45 9.84
C SER A 105 1.07 3.12 9.03
N LEU A 106 -0.08 3.28 9.67
CA LEU A 106 -1.18 4.11 9.20
C LEU A 106 -1.19 5.37 10.06
N ASP A 107 -0.75 6.47 9.47
CA ASP A 107 -0.85 7.80 10.06
C ASP A 107 -2.15 8.45 9.63
N ALA A 108 -2.88 9.02 10.58
CA ALA A 108 -4.09 9.78 10.29
C ALA A 108 -4.07 11.10 11.05
N GLY A 109 -4.57 12.15 10.39
CA GLY A 109 -4.92 13.40 11.04
C GLY A 109 -6.12 13.23 11.98
N GLN A 110 -6.78 14.34 12.28
CA GLN A 110 -7.96 14.28 13.14
C GLN A 110 -9.06 13.44 12.49
N THR A 111 -9.81 12.71 13.31
CA THR A 111 -11.06 12.09 12.88
C THR A 111 -12.23 12.87 13.43
N LEU A 112 -13.04 13.44 12.54
CA LEU A 112 -14.23 14.20 12.87
C LEU A 112 -15.45 13.28 12.82
N PHE A 113 -16.31 13.38 13.84
CA PHE A 113 -17.59 12.68 13.87
C PHE A 113 -18.71 13.68 13.58
N THR A 114 -19.74 13.29 12.83
CA THR A 114 -20.89 14.16 12.53
C THR A 114 -21.57 14.73 13.79
N GLY A 115 -21.44 14.05 14.94
CA GLY A 115 -21.91 14.52 16.25
C GLY A 115 -21.02 15.58 16.93
N GLY A 116 -19.99 16.10 16.26
CA GLY A 116 -19.11 17.16 16.75
C GLY A 116 -17.94 16.70 17.64
N SER A 117 -17.83 15.41 17.91
CA SER A 117 -16.65 14.84 18.61
C SER A 117 -15.46 14.71 17.67
N VAL A 118 -14.25 14.72 18.24
CA VAL A 118 -12.99 14.60 17.49
C VAL A 118 -12.09 13.58 18.16
N LEU A 119 -11.46 12.71 17.37
CA LEU A 119 -10.28 11.98 17.80
C LEU A 119 -9.02 12.72 17.33
N PRO A 120 -8.00 12.88 18.20
CA PRO A 120 -6.76 13.52 17.82
C PRO A 120 -6.03 12.70 16.75
N PRO A 121 -5.05 13.30 16.05
CA PRO A 121 -4.17 12.57 15.14
C PRO A 121 -3.54 11.36 15.84
N SER A 122 -3.44 10.25 15.12
CA SER A 122 -2.92 9.01 15.67
C SER A 122 -2.19 8.19 14.61
N THR A 123 -1.26 7.37 15.10
CA THR A 123 -0.52 6.41 14.28
C THR A 123 -0.87 5.01 14.75
N LEU A 124 -1.35 4.18 13.83
CA LEU A 124 -1.53 2.75 14.07
C LEU A 124 -0.35 2.02 13.43
N LYS A 125 0.42 1.30 14.24
CA LYS A 125 1.50 0.43 13.77
C LYS A 125 1.04 -1.01 13.81
N PHE A 126 1.33 -1.76 12.76
CA PHE A 126 1.07 -3.18 12.72
C PHE A 126 2.16 -3.88 11.93
N SER A 127 2.44 -5.11 12.34
CA SER A 127 3.37 -5.98 11.65
C SER A 127 2.65 -7.20 11.10
N VAL A 128 3.20 -7.73 10.02
CA VAL A 128 2.71 -8.95 9.39
C VAL A 128 3.79 -10.01 9.50
N ASP A 129 3.36 -11.22 9.80
CA ASP A 129 4.21 -12.40 9.93
C ASP A 129 3.40 -13.62 9.51
N GLY A 130 3.92 -14.40 8.57
CA GLY A 130 3.18 -15.53 8.03
C GLY A 130 3.95 -16.30 6.98
N ARG A 131 3.21 -17.12 6.25
CA ARG A 131 3.76 -17.97 5.19
C ARG A 131 3.84 -17.21 3.86
N ASP A 132 2.78 -16.47 3.55
CA ASP A 132 2.60 -15.79 2.28
C ASP A 132 1.57 -14.64 2.44
N PRO A 133 1.40 -13.76 1.44
CA PRO A 133 0.50 -12.61 1.52
C PRO A 133 -0.98 -12.95 1.71
N THR A 134 -1.39 -14.20 1.49
CA THR A 134 -2.78 -14.65 1.70
C THR A 134 -3.01 -15.31 3.06
N TYR A 135 -1.94 -15.76 3.72
CA TYR A 135 -1.97 -16.42 5.04
C TYR A 135 -0.93 -15.80 5.99
N PHE A 136 -1.31 -14.70 6.65
CA PHE A 136 -0.50 -14.02 7.65
C PHE A 136 -1.30 -13.62 8.89
N LEU A 137 -0.59 -13.39 9.99
CA LEU A 137 -1.17 -12.85 11.22
C LEU A 137 -0.76 -11.39 11.38
N PHE A 138 -1.70 -10.57 11.84
CA PHE A 138 -1.40 -9.24 12.34
C PHE A 138 -0.82 -9.35 13.74
N LYS A 139 0.25 -8.60 13.98
CA LYS A 139 0.90 -8.46 15.29
C LYS A 139 0.99 -6.98 15.65
#